data_AF-K1T2N1-F1
#
_entry.id   AF-K1T2N1-F1
#
_cell.length_a   1.000
_cell.length_b   1.000
_cell.length_c   1.000
_cell.angle_alpha   90.00
_cell.angle_beta   90.00
_cell.angle_gamma   90.00
#
_symmetry.space_group_name_H-M   'P 1'
#
loop_
_entity.id
_entity.type
_entity.pdbx_description
1 polymer ?
#
loop_
_entity_poly.entity_id
_entity_poly.type
_entity_poly.pdbx_seq_one_letter_code
_entity_poly.pdbx_strand_id
1 'polypeptide(L)'
;MTERINKNTAKYALENSAKSIIVSASCFFAATCGVSIISKIDMIGSICTLISRGALISMVVVITMLPAFLMVFDKIICKTTKRTRHADIKY
;
A
#
# COMPACT_ATOMS: atom_id res chain seq x y z
N MET A 1 -28.74 -9.66 -8.20
CA MET A 1 -27.77 -9.30 -9.26
C MET A 1 -26.86 -8.13 -8.85
N THR A 2 -27.39 -7.04 -8.25
CA THR A 2 -26.61 -5.84 -7.83
C THR A 2 -25.49 -6.09 -6.80
N GLU A 3 -25.58 -7.12 -5.96
CA GLU A 3 -24.54 -7.41 -4.95
C GLU A 3 -23.25 -8.01 -5.54
N ARG A 4 -23.33 -8.68 -6.71
CA ARG A 4 -22.15 -9.27 -7.38
C ARG A 4 -21.32 -8.20 -8.09
N ILE A 5 -21.96 -7.15 -8.61
CA ILE A 5 -21.29 -6.02 -9.29
C ILE A 5 -20.44 -5.24 -8.30
N ASN A 6 -20.98 -4.87 -7.12
CA ASN A 6 -20.21 -4.11 -6.12
C ASN A 6 -18.97 -4.87 -5.62
N LYS A 7 -19.06 -6.20 -5.43
CA LYS A 7 -17.90 -7.03 -5.05
C LYS A 7 -16.81 -7.03 -6.13
N ASN A 8 -17.19 -6.92 -7.39
CA ASN A 8 -16.24 -6.82 -8.50
C ASN A 8 -15.57 -5.44 -8.48
N THR A 9 -16.34 -4.36 -8.40
CA THR A 9 -15.81 -2.97 -8.38
C THR A 9 -14.90 -2.71 -7.17
N ALA A 10 -15.29 -3.20 -5.99
CA ALA A 10 -14.48 -3.10 -4.78
C ALA A 10 -13.13 -3.84 -4.94
N LYS A 11 -13.12 -5.00 -5.59
CA LYS A 11 -11.88 -5.74 -5.91
C LYS A 11 -11.00 -4.97 -6.90
N TYR A 12 -11.57 -4.39 -7.96
CA TYR A 12 -10.79 -3.58 -8.91
C TYR A 12 -10.17 -2.33 -8.26
N ALA A 13 -10.93 -1.62 -7.41
CA ALA A 13 -10.42 -0.46 -6.68
C ALA A 13 -9.32 -0.83 -5.67
N LEU A 14 -9.50 -1.98 -5.00
CA LEU A 14 -8.50 -2.57 -4.11
C LEU A 14 -7.21 -2.89 -4.85
N GLU A 15 -7.28 -3.62 -5.97
CA GLU A 15 -6.09 -4.00 -6.73
C GLU A 15 -5.33 -2.77 -7.24
N ASN A 16 -6.02 -1.72 -7.68
CA ASN A 16 -5.37 -0.46 -8.07
C ASN A 16 -4.66 0.23 -6.90
N SER A 17 -5.30 0.27 -5.73
CA SER A 17 -4.72 0.88 -4.52
C SER A 17 -3.51 0.09 -4.03
N ALA A 18 -3.63 -1.25 -4.00
CA ALA A 18 -2.55 -2.17 -3.66
C ALA A 18 -1.35 -2.00 -4.59
N LYS A 19 -1.58 -1.97 -5.92
CA LYS A 19 -0.53 -1.74 -6.92
C LYS A 19 0.20 -0.42 -6.68
N SER A 20 -0.53 0.66 -6.39
CA SER A 20 0.06 1.99 -6.13
C SER A 20 0.99 1.99 -4.90
N ILE A 21 0.55 1.36 -3.80
CA ILE A 21 1.33 1.26 -2.56
C ILE A 21 2.60 0.42 -2.76
N ILE A 22 2.47 -0.70 -3.47
CA ILE A 22 3.60 -1.58 -3.80
C ILE A 22 4.65 -0.85 -4.66
N VAL A 23 4.21 -0.04 -5.62
CA VAL A 23 5.11 0.79 -6.45
C VAL A 23 5.86 1.79 -5.58
N SER A 24 5.19 2.50 -4.68
CA SER A 24 5.84 3.46 -3.78
C SER A 24 6.88 2.78 -2.87
N ALA A 25 6.53 1.64 -2.26
CA ALA A 25 7.44 0.87 -1.42
C ALA A 25 8.65 0.33 -2.20
N SER A 26 8.42 -0.13 -3.43
CA SER A 26 9.47 -0.61 -4.33
C SER A 26 10.44 0.50 -4.74
N CYS A 27 9.92 1.69 -5.06
CA CYS A 27 10.76 2.86 -5.38
C CYS A 27 11.58 3.31 -4.17
N PHE A 28 11.00 3.30 -2.97
CA PHE A 28 11.71 3.69 -1.74
C PHE A 28 12.83 2.69 -1.40
N PHE A 29 12.55 1.40 -1.56
CA PHE A 29 13.56 0.35 -1.38
C PHE A 29 14.65 0.43 -2.45
N ALA A 30 14.30 0.66 -3.71
CA ALA A 30 15.25 0.84 -4.80
C ALA A 30 16.15 2.07 -4.58
N ALA A 31 15.61 3.18 -4.08
CA ALA A 31 16.38 4.37 -3.73
C ALA A 31 17.35 4.08 -2.56
N THR A 32 16.88 3.35 -1.54
CA THR A 32 17.69 2.97 -0.37
C THR A 32 18.82 2.01 -0.74
N CYS A 33 18.53 1.00 -1.57
CA CYS A 33 19.54 0.09 -2.09
C CYS A 33 20.49 0.82 -3.05
N GLY A 34 19.98 1.71 -3.90
CA GLY A 34 20.77 2.51 -4.84
C GLY A 34 21.78 3.40 -4.13
N VAL A 35 21.36 4.12 -3.09
CA VAL A 35 22.28 4.95 -2.29
C VAL A 35 23.25 4.11 -1.46
N SER A 36 22.82 2.93 -0.99
CA SER A 36 23.68 1.97 -0.30
C SER A 36 24.81 1.44 -1.19
N ILE A 37 24.57 1.26 -2.49
CA ILE A 37 25.58 0.78 -3.45
C ILE A 37 26.51 1.92 -3.89
N ILE A 38 25.98 3.13 -4.06
CA ILE A 38 26.76 4.29 -4.51
C ILE A 38 27.67 4.88 -3.43
N SER A 39 27.32 4.69 -2.15
CA SER A 39 27.97 5.40 -1.05
C SER A 39 29.26 4.71 -0.59
N LYS A 40 30.39 5.29 -1.00
CA LYS A 40 31.76 4.87 -0.65
C LYS A 40 32.26 5.42 0.70
N ILE A 41 31.41 6.11 1.45
CA ILE A 41 31.77 6.75 2.72
C ILE A 41 31.32 5.79 3.84
N ASP A 42 32.26 5.36 4.67
CA ASP A 42 32.08 4.41 5.80
C ASP A 42 30.84 4.70 6.67
N MET A 43 30.45 5.98 6.75
CA MET A 43 29.22 6.47 7.40
C MET A 43 27.93 5.81 6.88
N ILE A 44 27.82 5.49 5.59
CA ILE A 44 26.60 4.88 5.02
C ILE A 44 26.40 3.44 5.51
N GLY A 45 27.48 2.69 5.76
CA GLY A 45 27.39 1.26 6.06
C GLY A 45 26.67 1.00 7.38
N SER A 46 26.96 1.83 8.38
CA SER A 46 26.31 1.81 9.69
C SER A 46 24.84 2.20 9.60
N ILE A 47 24.53 3.27 8.86
CA ILE A 47 23.16 3.77 8.66
C ILE A 47 22.33 2.77 7.86
N CYS A 48 22.90 2.18 6.80
CA CYS A 48 22.23 1.21 5.96
C CYS A 48 21.98 -0.12 6.69
N THR A 49 22.86 -0.54 7.59
CA THR A 49 22.62 -1.71 8.46
C THR A 49 21.44 -1.48 9.40
N LEU A 50 21.34 -0.27 9.97
CA LEU A 50 20.21 0.12 10.81
C LEU A 50 18.90 0.19 10.00
N ILE A 51 18.94 0.84 8.84
CA ILE A 51 17.80 0.96 7.92
C ILE A 51 17.37 -0.39 7.39
N SER A 52 18.29 -1.28 7.02
CA SER A 52 17.99 -2.61 6.48
C SER A 52 17.19 -3.45 7.48
N ARG A 53 17.54 -3.41 8.77
CA ARG A 53 16.74 -4.03 9.84
C ARG A 53 15.33 -3.45 9.95
N GLY A 54 15.20 -2.12 9.84
CA GLY A 54 13.89 -1.46 9.85
C GLY A 54 13.06 -1.67 8.58
N ALA A 55 13.72 -1.75 7.43
CA ALA A 55 13.10 -1.87 6.10
C ALA A 55 12.51 -3.26 5.88
N LEU A 56 13.19 -4.32 6.32
CA LEU A 56 12.63 -5.69 6.28
C LEU A 56 11.34 -5.77 7.10
N ILE A 57 11.33 -5.24 8.32
CA ILE A 57 10.11 -5.15 9.15
C ILE A 57 9.03 -4.33 8.43
N SER A 58 9.40 -3.18 7.84
CA SER A 58 8.47 -2.30 7.15
C SER A 58 7.84 -2.98 5.92
N MET A 59 8.60 -3.75 5.17
CA MET A 59 8.13 -4.46 3.97
C MET A 59 7.09 -5.52 4.34
N VAL A 60 7.38 -6.30 5.39
CA VAL A 60 6.46 -7.32 5.93
C VAL A 60 5.21 -6.67 6.50
N VAL A 61 5.36 -5.57 7.24
CA VAL A 61 4.21 -4.83 7.79
C VAL A 61 3.37 -4.25 6.67
N VAL A 62 3.91 -3.67 5.59
CA VAL A 62 3.09 -3.11 4.50
C VAL A 62 2.24 -4.17 3.82
N ILE A 63 2.81 -5.35 3.54
CA ILE A 63 2.09 -6.46 2.89
C ILE A 63 0.96 -7.01 3.78
N THR A 64 1.12 -6.97 5.11
CA THR A 64 0.13 -7.46 6.08
C THR A 64 -0.84 -6.38 6.57
N MET A 65 -0.39 -5.14 6.69
CA MET A 65 -1.23 -3.99 7.02
C MET A 65 -2.15 -3.65 5.87
N LEU A 66 -1.71 -3.74 4.61
CA LEU A 66 -2.58 -3.47 3.47
C LEU A 66 -3.91 -4.24 3.54
N PRO A 67 -3.94 -5.59 3.67
CA PRO A 67 -5.20 -6.32 3.80
C PRO A 67 -5.91 -6.06 5.13
N ALA A 68 -5.19 -5.85 6.23
CA ALA A 68 -5.79 -5.56 7.53
C ALA A 68 -6.50 -4.19 7.55
N PHE A 69 -5.83 -3.13 7.07
CA PHE A 69 -6.41 -1.81 6.90
C PHE A 69 -7.55 -1.86 5.91
N LEU A 70 -7.43 -2.61 4.82
CA LEU A 70 -8.52 -2.68 3.85
C LEU A 70 -9.75 -3.37 4.42
N MET A 71 -9.59 -4.40 5.23
CA MET A 71 -10.72 -5.07 5.89
C MET A 71 -11.41 -4.14 6.90
N VAL A 72 -10.66 -3.28 7.58
CA VAL A 72 -11.19 -2.26 8.50
C VAL A 72 -11.87 -1.12 7.73
N PHE A 73 -11.22 -0.57 6.70
CA PHE A 73 -11.76 0.49 5.88
C PHE A 73 -12.94 0.04 5.02
N ASP A 74 -12.97 -1.20 4.52
CA ASP A 74 -14.15 -1.75 3.84
C ASP A 74 -15.37 -1.74 4.76
N LYS A 75 -15.20 -2.12 6.04
CA LYS A 75 -16.28 -2.00 7.03
C LYS A 75 -16.70 -0.56 7.33
N ILE A 76 -15.77 0.37 7.40
CA ILE A 76 -16.06 1.80 7.61
C ILE A 76 -16.78 2.40 6.39
N ILE A 77 -16.31 2.07 5.19
CA ILE A 77 -16.86 2.52 3.91
C ILE A 77 -18.27 1.93 3.72
N CYS A 78 -18.49 0.64 3.99
CA CYS A 78 -19.84 0.06 3.94
C CYS A 78 -20.83 0.73 4.91
N LYS A 79 -20.35 1.22 6.07
CA LYS A 79 -21.19 1.88 7.08
C LYS A 79 -21.53 3.33 6.70
N THR A 80 -20.61 4.04 6.03
CA THR A 80 -20.84 5.44 5.58
C THR A 80 -21.54 5.52 4.21
N THR A 81 -21.31 4.55 3.31
CA THR A 81 -21.88 4.53 1.94
C THR A 81 -23.39 4.30 1.89
N LYS A 82 -24.06 3.95 3.01
CA LYS A 82 -25.54 4.01 3.05
C LYS A 82 -26.10 5.42 2.80
N ARG A 83 -25.29 6.49 2.92
CA ARG A 83 -25.76 7.89 2.79
C ARG A 83 -25.49 8.56 1.44
N THR A 84 -24.64 8.02 0.56
CA THR A 84 -24.18 8.73 -0.66
C THR A 84 -24.49 7.96 -1.96
N ARG A 85 -25.70 7.41 -2.08
CA ARG A 85 -26.14 6.66 -3.27
C ARG A 85 -26.57 7.56 -4.44
N HIS A 86 -25.90 8.70 -4.68
CA HIS A 86 -26.33 9.65 -5.71
C HIS A 86 -25.23 10.56 -6.30
N ALA A 87 -24.04 10.06 -6.67
CA ALA A 87 -23.06 10.92 -7.33
C ALA A 87 -21.99 10.28 -8.23
N ASP A 88 -22.17 9.06 -8.79
CA ASP A 88 -21.14 8.54 -9.72
C ASP A 88 -21.66 7.69 -10.88
N ILE A 89 -22.88 7.96 -11.36
CA ILE A 89 -23.16 7.68 -12.77
C ILE A 89 -22.51 8.83 -13.56
N LYS A 90 -21.23 8.69 -13.90
CA LYS A 90 -20.67 9.28 -15.12
C LYS A 90 -19.33 8.66 -15.53
N TYR A 91 -19.42 7.52 -16.20
CA TYR A 91 -18.65 7.28 -17.43
C TYR A 91 -19.58 6.59 -18.43
#